data_AF-A0A377FMT8-F1
#
_entry.id   AF-A0A377FMT8-F1
#
_cell.length_a   1.000
_cell.length_b   1.000
_cell.length_c   1.000
_cell.angle_alpha   90.00
_cell.angle_beta   90.00
_cell.angle_gamma   90.00
#
_symmetry.space_group_name_H-M   'P 1'
#
loop_
_entity.id
_entity.type
_entity.pdbx_description
1 polymer ?
#
loop_
_entity_poly.entity_id
_entity_poly.type
_entity_poly.pdbx_seq_one_letter_code
_entity_poly.pdbx_strand_id
1 'polypeptide(L)'
;MEKYEFTATTSKSDIIIGFAFPAMLMLPILAINLTLFYLGPDNFIKENPLFLYLIIIIFMAGVFLLIRKVQERLIKKYSVEIYGNSIRIWLGNDKILSGIIRDCKLSIKMDGVNAKSINLNIYTDSGNIKLRARAKEFRKITGVMTRNPLGTSEMRDMDEIYSLAQKIRM
;
A
#
# COMPACT_ATOMS: atom_id res chain seq x y z
N MET A 1 29.55 -3.03 8.76
CA MET A 1 28.30 -2.29 9.04
C MET A 1 27.58 -2.17 7.72
N GLU A 2 26.39 -2.76 7.61
CA GLU A 2 25.61 -2.73 6.37
C GLU A 2 24.37 -1.87 6.58
N LYS A 3 24.05 -1.05 5.57
CA LYS A 3 22.94 -0.10 5.59
C LYS A 3 22.05 -0.32 4.38
N TYR A 4 20.76 -0.42 4.62
CA TYR A 4 19.73 -0.59 3.60
C TYR A 4 18.76 0.59 3.68
N GLU A 5 18.35 1.12 2.53
CA GLU A 5 17.36 2.20 2.44
C GLU A 5 16.28 1.80 1.46
N PHE A 6 15.02 1.87 1.89
CA PHE A 6 13.90 1.54 1.02
C PHE A 6 12.60 2.23 1.47
N THR A 7 11.67 2.36 0.53
CA THR A 7 10.31 2.82 0.83
C THR A 7 9.35 1.65 1.04
N ALA A 8 8.54 1.72 2.09
CA ALA A 8 7.54 0.69 2.41
C ALA A 8 6.36 1.29 3.19
N THR A 9 5.27 0.55 3.23
CA THR A 9 4.18 0.74 4.20
C THR A 9 4.33 -0.23 5.37
N THR A 10 3.56 0.00 6.44
CA THR A 10 3.47 -0.96 7.55
C THR A 10 2.21 -1.81 7.41
N SER A 11 2.17 -2.95 8.10
CA SER A 11 0.92 -3.72 8.19
C SER A 11 -0.28 -2.92 8.73
N LYS A 12 -0.05 -1.96 9.63
CA LYS A 12 -1.10 -1.06 10.14
C LYS A 12 -1.61 -0.13 9.03
N SER A 13 -0.71 0.38 8.20
CA SER A 13 -1.05 1.20 7.03
C SER A 13 -1.95 0.45 6.04
N ASP A 14 -1.66 -0.81 5.76
CA ASP A 14 -2.49 -1.63 4.86
C ASP A 14 -3.90 -1.85 5.43
N ILE A 15 -4.04 -2.02 6.76
CA ILE A 15 -5.34 -2.09 7.44
C ILE A 15 -6.10 -0.77 7.30
N ILE A 16 -5.42 0.38 7.49
CA ILE A 16 -6.03 1.71 7.33
C ILE A 16 -6.58 1.88 5.90
N ILE A 17 -5.82 1.53 4.87
CA ILE A 17 -6.29 1.60 3.47
C ILE A 17 -7.46 0.65 3.25
N GLY A 18 -7.40 -0.56 3.81
CA GLY A 18 -8.46 -1.56 3.72
C GLY A 18 -9.81 -1.09 4.28
N PHE A 19 -9.81 -0.25 5.32
CA PHE A 19 -11.02 0.35 5.87
C PHE A 19 -11.40 1.69 5.21
N ALA A 20 -10.40 2.51 4.87
CA ALA A 20 -10.64 3.82 4.26
C ALA A 20 -11.33 3.69 2.89
N PHE A 21 -10.95 2.70 2.09
CA PHE A 21 -11.50 2.50 0.75
C PHE A 21 -13.03 2.24 0.77
N PRO A 22 -13.56 1.23 1.48
CA PRO A 22 -15.00 1.01 1.59
C PRO A 22 -15.74 2.20 2.20
N ALA A 23 -15.18 2.82 3.26
CA ALA A 23 -15.81 3.96 3.92
C ALA A 23 -15.96 5.16 2.97
N MET A 24 -14.93 5.46 2.17
CA MET A 24 -14.98 6.52 1.16
C MET A 24 -15.96 6.23 0.02
N LEU A 25 -16.22 4.96 -0.31
CA LEU A 25 -17.24 4.59 -1.30
C LEU A 25 -18.67 4.65 -0.77
N MET A 26 -18.89 4.34 0.52
CA MET A 26 -20.22 4.37 1.11
C MET A 26 -20.84 5.77 1.12
N LEU A 27 -20.05 6.83 1.34
CA LEU A 27 -20.54 8.20 1.38
C LEU A 27 -21.19 8.65 0.04
N PRO A 28 -20.53 8.51 -1.12
CA PRO A 28 -21.15 8.73 -2.43
C PRO A 28 -22.41 7.89 -2.67
N ILE A 29 -22.37 6.60 -2.33
CA ILE A 29 -23.52 5.70 -2.54
C ILE A 29 -24.72 6.19 -1.73
N LEU A 30 -24.49 6.57 -0.47
CA LEU A 30 -25.53 7.12 0.39
C LEU A 30 -26.08 8.44 -0.17
N ALA A 31 -25.21 9.34 -0.64
CA ALA A 31 -25.62 10.60 -1.23
C ALA A 31 -26.48 10.41 -2.49
N ILE A 32 -26.08 9.49 -3.37
CA ILE A 32 -26.84 9.13 -4.59
C ILE A 32 -28.20 8.55 -4.20
N ASN A 33 -28.25 7.60 -3.25
CA ASN A 33 -29.50 6.99 -2.81
C ASN A 33 -30.46 8.01 -2.21
N LEU A 34 -29.98 8.93 -1.37
CA LEU A 34 -30.78 10.03 -0.81
C LEU A 34 -31.31 10.93 -1.92
N THR A 35 -30.47 11.29 -2.88
CA THR A 35 -30.85 12.14 -4.01
C THR A 35 -31.98 11.49 -4.81
N LEU A 36 -31.82 10.21 -5.17
CA LEU A 36 -32.83 9.44 -5.90
C LEU A 36 -34.14 9.28 -5.11
N PHE A 37 -34.05 9.09 -3.79
CA PHE A 37 -35.23 8.99 -2.93
C PHE A 37 -36.08 10.27 -2.97
N TYR A 38 -35.46 11.45 -2.89
CA TYR A 38 -36.19 12.73 -2.92
C TYR A 38 -36.68 13.13 -4.32
N LEU A 39 -35.98 12.74 -5.38
CA LEU A 39 -36.32 13.12 -6.77
C LEU A 39 -37.27 12.15 -7.47
N GLY A 40 -37.56 10.98 -6.88
CA GLY A 40 -38.33 9.92 -7.52
C GLY A 40 -37.43 9.12 -8.48
N PRO A 41 -37.02 7.90 -8.10
CA PRO A 41 -35.95 7.17 -8.80
C PRO A 41 -36.33 6.81 -10.24
N ASP A 42 -37.59 6.40 -10.49
CA ASP A 42 -38.03 5.95 -11.80
C ASP A 42 -38.04 7.06 -12.85
N ASN A 43 -38.43 8.28 -12.44
CA ASN A 43 -38.49 9.44 -13.32
C ASN A 43 -37.09 9.99 -13.58
N PHE A 44 -36.28 10.17 -12.54
CA PHE A 44 -34.95 10.76 -12.67
C PHE A 44 -33.99 9.87 -13.48
N ILE A 45 -33.99 8.55 -13.23
CA ILE A 45 -33.08 7.61 -13.93
C ILE A 45 -33.45 7.50 -15.42
N LYS A 46 -34.74 7.47 -15.75
CA LYS A 46 -35.20 7.41 -17.16
C LYS A 46 -34.93 8.69 -17.92
N GLU A 47 -35.16 9.85 -17.30
CA GLU A 47 -35.01 11.15 -17.95
C GLU A 47 -33.55 11.57 -18.08
N ASN A 48 -32.69 11.20 -17.12
CA ASN A 48 -31.32 11.72 -17.03
C ASN A 48 -30.23 10.63 -16.87
N PRO A 49 -30.23 9.55 -17.67
CA PRO A 49 -29.29 8.43 -17.49
C PRO A 49 -27.82 8.83 -17.69
N LEU A 50 -27.53 9.71 -18.67
CA LEU A 50 -26.17 10.20 -18.93
C LEU A 50 -25.63 11.05 -17.77
N PHE A 51 -26.49 11.88 -17.17
CA PHE A 51 -26.12 12.73 -16.05
C PHE A 51 -25.78 11.89 -14.81
N LEU A 52 -26.57 10.86 -14.53
CA LEU A 52 -26.30 9.91 -13.45
C LEU A 52 -24.96 9.18 -13.65
N TYR A 53 -24.66 8.76 -14.88
CA TYR A 53 -23.37 8.12 -15.20
C TYR A 53 -22.18 9.07 -14.99
N LEU A 54 -22.31 10.34 -15.40
CA LEU A 54 -21.28 11.37 -15.16
C LEU A 54 -21.03 11.59 -13.66
N ILE A 55 -22.10 11.67 -12.87
CA ILE A 55 -22.00 11.79 -11.41
C ILE A 55 -21.21 10.61 -10.82
N ILE A 56 -21.54 9.38 -11.21
CA ILE A 56 -20.85 8.17 -10.74
C ILE A 56 -19.35 8.22 -11.11
N ILE A 57 -19.01 8.60 -12.35
CA ILE A 57 -17.61 8.74 -12.78
C ILE A 57 -16.88 9.77 -11.91
N ILE A 58 -17.47 10.94 -11.68
CA ILE A 58 -16.86 12.01 -10.89
C ILE A 58 -16.63 11.54 -9.46
N PHE A 59 -17.60 10.87 -8.84
CA PHE A 59 -17.44 10.30 -7.50
C PHE A 59 -16.36 9.23 -7.46
N MET A 60 -16.34 8.30 -8.41
CA MET A 60 -15.31 7.27 -8.50
C MET A 60 -13.91 7.86 -8.65
N ALA A 61 -13.75 8.86 -9.53
CA ALA A 61 -12.49 9.57 -9.69
C ALA A 61 -12.08 10.31 -8.41
N GLY A 62 -13.02 10.99 -7.75
CA GLY A 62 -12.78 11.69 -6.48
C GLY A 62 -12.33 10.75 -5.37
N VAL A 63 -13.04 9.64 -5.17
CA VAL A 63 -12.69 8.60 -4.19
C VAL A 63 -11.30 8.04 -4.50
N PHE A 64 -11.03 7.69 -5.75
CA PHE A 64 -9.73 7.18 -6.17
C PHE A 64 -8.58 8.15 -5.84
N LEU A 65 -8.73 9.45 -6.13
CA LEU A 65 -7.74 10.46 -5.80
C LEU A 65 -7.52 10.60 -4.29
N LEU A 66 -8.59 10.54 -3.49
CA LEU A 66 -8.51 10.59 -2.03
C LEU A 66 -7.74 9.39 -1.47
N ILE A 67 -8.07 8.17 -1.92
CA ILE A 67 -7.38 6.94 -1.50
C ILE A 67 -5.90 7.03 -1.84
N ARG A 68 -5.56 7.47 -3.06
CA ARG A 68 -4.17 7.65 -3.47
C ARG A 68 -3.44 8.63 -2.57
N LYS A 69 -4.08 9.75 -2.19
CA LYS A 69 -3.51 10.74 -1.26
C LYS A 69 -3.30 10.17 0.14
N VAL A 70 -4.23 9.35 0.64
CA VAL A 70 -4.07 8.63 1.91
C VAL A 70 -2.90 7.66 1.82
N GLN A 71 -2.80 6.90 0.73
CA GLN A 71 -1.73 5.95 0.51
C GLN A 71 -0.35 6.63 0.45
N GLU A 72 -0.22 7.74 -0.28
CA GLU A 72 1.03 8.51 -0.34
C GLU A 72 1.50 8.98 1.03
N ARG A 73 0.59 9.33 1.96
CA ARG A 73 0.93 9.70 3.34
C ARG A 73 1.42 8.53 4.19
N LEU A 74 0.97 7.32 3.87
CA LEU A 74 1.29 6.09 4.59
C LEU A 74 2.60 5.45 4.13
N ILE A 75 3.06 5.77 2.91
CA ILE A 75 4.38 5.37 2.42
C ILE A 75 5.44 6.12 3.22
N LYS A 76 6.40 5.37 3.75
CA LYS A 76 7.49 5.90 4.56
C LYS A 76 8.83 5.40 4.04
N LYS A 77 9.87 6.21 4.21
CA LYS A 77 11.26 5.84 3.95
C LYS A 77 11.87 5.25 5.22
N TYR A 78 12.41 4.05 5.10
CA TYR A 78 13.11 3.36 6.18
C TYR A 78 14.59 3.31 5.90
N SER A 79 15.39 3.42 6.96
CA SER A 79 16.80 3.08 6.94
C SER A 79 17.08 1.99 7.96
N VAL A 80 17.66 0.90 7.51
CA VAL A 80 17.96 -0.27 8.33
C VAL A 80 19.46 -0.44 8.39
N GLU A 81 20.00 -0.51 9.60
CA GLU A 81 21.41 -0.74 9.86
C GLU A 81 21.58 -2.09 10.57
N ILE A 82 22.49 -2.92 10.08
CA ILE A 82 22.84 -4.21 10.69
C ILE A 82 24.28 -4.14 11.21
N TYR A 83 24.42 -4.54 12.48
CA TYR A 83 25.70 -4.65 13.19
C TYR A 83 25.79 -6.05 13.81
N GLY A 84 26.43 -6.98 13.10
CA GLY A 84 26.45 -8.39 13.48
C GLY A 84 25.01 -8.92 13.62
N ASN A 85 24.66 -9.38 14.81
CA ASN A 85 23.32 -9.90 15.10
C ASN A 85 22.32 -8.83 15.60
N SER A 86 22.71 -7.55 15.61
CA SER A 86 21.84 -6.45 16.04
C SER A 86 21.35 -5.63 14.85
N ILE A 87 20.11 -5.17 14.94
CA ILE A 87 19.45 -4.36 13.93
C ILE A 87 18.96 -3.06 14.52
N ARG A 88 19.08 -1.97 13.76
CA ARG A 88 18.46 -0.68 14.04
C ARG A 88 17.64 -0.25 12.85
N ILE A 89 16.40 0.13 13.10
CA ILE A 89 15.47 0.58 12.07
C ILE A 89 15.07 2.01 12.40
N TRP A 90 15.29 2.88 11.43
CA TRP A 90 15.01 4.30 11.48
C TRP A 90 13.89 4.64 10.52
N LEU A 91 13.01 5.53 10.95
CA LEU A 91 11.97 6.17 10.16
C LEU A 91 12.30 7.65 10.05
N GLY A 92 12.94 8.04 8.95
CA GLY A 92 13.57 9.37 8.88
C GLY A 92 14.66 9.50 9.96
N ASN A 93 14.44 10.39 10.93
CA ASN A 93 15.36 10.60 12.04
C ASN A 93 14.95 9.85 13.32
N ASP A 94 13.77 9.23 13.34
CA ASP A 94 13.24 8.58 14.53
C ASP A 94 13.63 7.10 14.56
N LYS A 95 14.25 6.67 15.67
CA LYS A 95 14.57 5.26 15.90
C LYS A 95 13.32 4.52 16.34
N ILE A 96 12.80 3.64 15.47
CA ILE A 96 11.54 2.93 15.73
C ILE A 96 11.75 1.51 16.26
N LEU A 97 12.88 0.88 15.97
CA LEU A 97 13.23 -0.44 16.48
C LEU A 97 14.75 -0.55 16.62
N SER A 98 15.21 -1.17 17.71
CA SER A 98 16.63 -1.48 17.92
C SER A 98 16.72 -2.71 18.80
N GLY A 99 17.44 -3.74 18.38
CA GLY A 99 17.53 -4.97 19.17
C GLY A 99 18.34 -6.06 18.50
N ILE A 100 18.46 -7.20 19.18
CA ILE A 100 19.07 -8.41 18.64
C ILE A 100 18.04 -9.14 17.78
N ILE A 101 18.44 -9.49 16.56
CA ILE A 101 17.62 -10.22 15.61
C ILE A 101 17.38 -11.63 16.16
N ARG A 102 16.11 -12.03 16.24
CA ARG A 102 15.69 -13.40 16.59
C ARG A 102 15.28 -14.21 15.39
N ASP A 103 14.48 -13.61 14.49
CA ASP A 103 13.96 -14.29 13.31
C ASP A 103 13.50 -13.29 12.24
N CYS A 104 13.36 -13.76 11.01
CA CYS A 104 12.88 -13.01 9.85
C CYS A 104 12.01 -13.87 8.92
N LYS A 105 10.77 -13.39 8.71
CA LYS A 105 9.84 -13.99 7.75
C LYS A 105 9.64 -13.09 6.54
N LEU A 106 10.15 -13.55 5.41
CA LEU A 106 9.92 -12.94 4.09
C LEU A 106 8.85 -13.73 3.34
N SER A 107 7.87 -13.05 2.77
CA SER A 107 6.98 -13.63 1.76
C SER A 107 6.91 -12.71 0.55
N ILE A 108 7.15 -13.26 -0.61
CA ILE A 108 7.16 -12.55 -1.90
C ILE A 108 6.01 -13.12 -2.71
N LYS A 109 5.19 -12.23 -3.27
CA LYS A 109 4.21 -12.60 -4.29
C LYS A 109 4.67 -12.00 -5.60
N MET A 110 5.14 -12.88 -6.47
CA MET A 110 5.34 -12.64 -7.88
C MET A 110 4.27 -13.47 -8.59
N ASP A 111 3.22 -12.82 -9.04
CA ASP A 111 2.25 -13.49 -9.90
C ASP A 111 2.42 -12.85 -11.28
N GLY A 112 2.55 -13.64 -12.35
CA GLY A 112 2.74 -13.10 -13.71
C GLY A 112 1.63 -12.12 -14.13
N VAL A 113 0.49 -12.18 -13.44
CA VAL A 113 -0.69 -11.32 -13.61
C VAL A 113 -0.75 -10.15 -12.62
N ASN A 114 -0.14 -10.27 -11.43
CA ASN A 114 -0.26 -9.28 -10.34
C ASN A 114 1.04 -8.50 -10.10
N ALA A 115 0.90 -7.29 -9.56
CA ALA A 115 2.05 -6.47 -9.19
C ALA A 115 2.94 -7.17 -8.13
N LYS A 116 4.26 -7.18 -8.34
CA LYS A 116 5.25 -7.71 -7.38
C LYS A 116 5.01 -7.08 -6.00
N SER A 117 4.86 -7.91 -4.97
CA SER A 117 4.76 -7.45 -3.60
C SER A 117 5.63 -8.26 -2.65
N ILE A 118 6.20 -7.56 -1.67
CA ILE A 118 7.08 -8.12 -0.64
C ILE A 118 6.55 -7.77 0.73
N ASN A 119 6.50 -8.78 1.58
CA ASN A 119 6.10 -8.68 2.96
C ASN A 119 7.26 -9.19 3.81
N LEU A 120 7.87 -8.29 4.57
CA LEU A 120 8.98 -8.59 5.46
C LEU A 120 8.54 -8.40 6.92
N ASN A 121 8.64 -9.45 7.72
CA ASN A 121 8.44 -9.37 9.16
C ASN A 121 9.78 -9.64 9.86
N ILE A 122 10.23 -8.71 10.69
CA ILE A 122 11.47 -8.84 11.47
C ILE A 122 11.08 -8.94 12.94
N TYR A 123 11.66 -9.92 13.63
CA TYR A 123 11.45 -10.16 15.06
C TYR A 123 12.77 -9.94 15.79
N THR A 124 12.75 -9.04 16.77
CA THR A 124 13.87 -8.77 17.67
C THR A 124 13.49 -9.13 19.11
N ASP A 125 14.46 -9.08 20.00
CA ASP A 125 14.24 -9.13 21.44
C ASP A 125 13.43 -7.94 21.99
N SER A 126 13.57 -6.77 21.37
CA SER A 126 12.89 -5.53 21.74
C SER A 126 11.51 -5.34 21.11
N GLY A 127 11.11 -6.19 20.15
CA GLY A 127 9.81 -6.08 19.48
C GLY A 127 9.81 -6.65 18.07
N ASN A 128 8.86 -6.20 17.26
CA ASN A 128 8.73 -6.67 15.88
C ASN A 128 8.22 -5.57 14.95
N ILE A 129 8.60 -5.67 13.68
CA ILE A 129 8.12 -4.78 12.63
C ILE A 129 7.63 -5.60 11.43
N LYS A 130 6.55 -5.13 10.81
CA LYS A 130 5.96 -5.73 9.61
C LYS A 130 5.92 -4.70 8.50
N LEU A 131 6.82 -4.87 7.53
CA LEU A 131 6.99 -4.01 6.37
C LEU A 131 6.28 -4.64 5.17
N ARG A 132 5.66 -3.78 4.37
CA ARG A 132 4.85 -4.15 3.21
C ARG A 132 5.27 -3.24 2.05
N ALA A 133 5.61 -3.84 0.94
CA ALA A 133 6.04 -3.12 -0.25
C ALA A 133 5.30 -3.69 -1.46
N ARG A 134 4.72 -2.82 -2.29
CA ARG A 134 4.02 -3.16 -3.54
C ARG A 134 4.61 -2.35 -4.68
N ALA A 135 4.99 -3.00 -5.76
CA ALA A 135 5.65 -2.33 -6.88
C ALA A 135 4.67 -1.35 -7.54
N LYS A 136 5.10 -0.11 -7.74
CA LYS A 136 4.37 0.92 -8.52
C LYS A 136 4.29 0.59 -9.99
N GLU A 137 5.23 -0.20 -10.50
CA GLU A 137 5.25 -0.64 -11.88
C GLU A 137 5.51 -2.14 -11.91
N PHE A 138 4.84 -2.82 -12.82
CA PHE A 138 5.04 -4.24 -13.06
C PHE A 138 4.87 -4.55 -14.53
N ARG A 139 5.60 -5.57 -14.99
CA ARG A 139 5.51 -6.06 -16.36
C ARG A 139 4.38 -7.08 -16.43
N LYS A 140 3.40 -6.84 -17.31
CA LYS A 140 2.37 -7.83 -17.62
C LYS A 140 2.96 -8.99 -18.42
N ILE A 141 2.23 -10.11 -18.48
CA ILE A 141 2.55 -11.26 -19.36
C ILE A 141 2.74 -10.82 -20.82
N THR A 142 1.99 -9.80 -21.27
CA THR A 142 2.11 -9.20 -22.61
C THR A 142 3.38 -8.37 -22.81
N GLY A 143 4.26 -8.28 -21.82
CA GLY A 143 5.50 -7.53 -21.86
C GLY A 143 5.37 -6.03 -21.57
N VAL A 144 4.15 -5.50 -21.48
CA VAL A 144 3.86 -4.08 -21.25
C VAL A 144 4.06 -3.71 -19.77
N MET A 145 4.81 -2.64 -19.53
CA MET A 145 4.93 -2.03 -18.19
C MET A 145 3.63 -1.32 -17.84
N THR A 146 3.02 -1.72 -16.73
CA THR A 146 1.76 -1.15 -16.24
C THR A 146 1.98 -0.54 -14.87
N ARG A 147 1.37 0.62 -14.64
CA ARG A 147 1.37 1.30 -13.35
C ARG A 147 0.35 0.66 -12.42
N ASN A 148 0.77 0.31 -11.21
CA ASN A 148 -0.07 -0.13 -10.12
C ASN A 148 -0.55 1.10 -9.33
N PRO A 149 -1.86 1.41 -9.36
CA PRO A 149 -2.40 2.56 -8.63
C PRO A 149 -2.25 2.40 -7.11
N LEU A 150 -2.09 1.16 -6.62
CA LEU A 150 -1.87 0.83 -5.22
C LEU A 150 -0.41 0.48 -4.92
N GLY A 151 0.53 0.85 -5.80
CA GLY A 151 1.95 0.66 -5.56
C GLY A 151 2.47 1.59 -4.48
N THR A 152 3.31 1.07 -3.60
CA THR A 152 3.90 1.79 -2.47
C THR A 152 5.39 2.03 -2.62
N SER A 153 6.06 1.24 -3.46
CA SER A 153 7.52 1.17 -3.53
C SER A 153 7.99 0.94 -4.95
N GLU A 154 9.22 1.32 -5.26
CA GLU A 154 9.88 1.04 -6.54
C GLU A 154 10.38 -0.41 -6.59
N MET A 155 10.74 -0.92 -7.78
CA MET A 155 11.36 -2.25 -7.89
C MET A 155 12.69 -2.34 -7.13
N ARG A 156 13.49 -1.26 -7.11
CA ARG A 156 14.75 -1.21 -6.36
C ARG A 156 14.54 -1.39 -4.87
N ASP A 157 13.52 -0.75 -4.30
CA ASP A 157 13.15 -0.91 -2.89
C ASP A 157 12.85 -2.38 -2.55
N MET A 158 12.24 -3.11 -3.48
CA MET A 158 11.94 -4.53 -3.30
C MET A 158 13.21 -5.38 -3.23
N ASP A 159 14.17 -5.08 -4.10
CA ASP A 159 15.42 -5.83 -4.19
C ASP A 159 16.31 -5.53 -2.96
N GLU A 160 16.25 -4.30 -2.43
CA GLU A 160 16.85 -3.91 -1.14
C GLU A 160 16.22 -4.69 0.03
N ILE A 161 14.88 -4.73 0.10
CA ILE A 161 14.16 -5.49 1.15
C ILE A 161 14.49 -7.00 1.06
N TYR A 162 14.63 -7.53 -0.17
CA TYR A 162 15.01 -8.92 -0.39
C TYR A 162 16.44 -9.19 0.10
N SER A 163 17.38 -8.33 -0.27
CA SER A 163 18.80 -8.44 0.12
C SER A 163 18.97 -8.34 1.64
N LEU A 164 18.25 -7.41 2.27
CA LEU A 164 18.17 -7.29 3.73
C LEU A 164 17.68 -8.60 4.37
N ALA A 165 16.59 -9.18 3.85
CA ALA A 165 16.02 -10.39 4.41
C ALA A 165 16.94 -11.61 4.24
N GLN A 166 17.69 -11.70 3.14
CA GLN A 166 18.73 -12.72 2.95
C GLN A 166 19.86 -12.54 3.96
N LYS A 167 20.31 -11.30 4.17
CA LYS A 167 21.39 -11.01 5.12
C LYS A 167 21.03 -11.39 6.56
N ILE A 168 19.79 -11.14 6.97
CA ILE A 168 19.29 -11.50 8.31
C ILE A 168 19.23 -13.02 8.52
N ARG A 169 19.10 -13.80 7.43
CA ARG A 169 18.99 -15.26 7.48
C ARG A 169 20.33 -16.00 7.38
N MET A 170 21.38 -15.31 6.95
CA MET A 170 22.76 -15.83 6.90
C MET A 170 23.41 -15.69 8.27
#